data_AF-A0A2E1AAA5-F1
#
_entry.id   AF-A0A2E1AAA5-F1
#
_cell.length_a   1.000
_cell.length_b   1.000
_cell.length_c   1.000
_cell.angle_alpha   90.00
_cell.angle_beta   90.00
_cell.angle_gamma   90.00
#
_symmetry.space_group_name_H-M   'P 1'
#
loop_
_entity.id
_entity.type
_entity.pdbx_description
1 polymer ?
#
loop_
_entity_poly.entity_id
_entity_poly.type
_entity_poly.pdbx_seq_one_letter_code
_entity_poly.pdbx_strand_id
1 'polypeptide(L)'
;MSSQQHNPHQNTPITHLDQVVDLVSEGGWLDTDLYSTAWVAMVPSLENRSRPAWPQALAYVRESQLGDGSWGDPQIYYAHARVINTMAAIIALRQWSFPGDEARIGRGLAALHRDMLQIPKEVHQPIGFELIFPSLLARLGETSEQFPPEVLNLIDQLRTQKMSLINSLTPDPKKPHAWWFSMEMLPTSELATLQEQFLDDVGSVATSPAATAALLRARRLLGWDSPHAADYLQRLLDKGNGAVPFAWPVEIFEQLWMLDTYRRAGYSPDDKPEFRPLLDSLYKQWQAGKPGLSYSAMFPINDGDITAIGYTVLTWGGYDISDDPLLALWGDDDDCSKTYPNELGASVSTNIHMLTALRSQPGMPRLQYIDKINRWLASQVKQETLFDDKWHLSPFYTVSHALSAFQGLNPALANECMTFILAHQQQDGGWSWFGPSTLEETAHCILALHEVHKLGLLKDPAYITCAAETFRELASQPVPRMWIGKALYHPTKIVDALVDATSHVLAEYGVHLTITHAS
;
A
#
# COMPACT_ATOMS: atom_id res chain seq x y z
N MET A 1 39.82 -49.87 -12.61
CA MET A 1 40.03 -48.43 -12.83
C MET A 1 38.71 -47.88 -13.34
N SER A 2 38.11 -47.01 -12.53
CA SER A 2 36.70 -46.62 -12.55
C SER A 2 36.39 -45.63 -13.69
N SER A 3 35.33 -45.93 -14.44
CA SER A 3 34.65 -45.03 -15.37
C SER A 3 33.61 -44.22 -14.60
N GLN A 4 33.79 -42.90 -14.52
CA GLN A 4 32.85 -41.96 -13.92
C GLN A 4 31.58 -41.83 -14.78
N GLN A 5 30.43 -42.14 -14.17
CA GLN A 5 29.11 -41.79 -14.68
C GLN A 5 28.84 -40.30 -14.38
N HIS A 6 28.53 -39.56 -15.43
CA HIS A 6 27.93 -38.24 -15.37
C HIS A 6 26.49 -38.39 -14.86
N ASN A 7 26.18 -37.81 -13.71
CA ASN A 7 24.82 -37.66 -13.23
C ASN A 7 24.34 -36.25 -13.65
N PRO A 8 23.32 -36.10 -14.51
CA PRO A 8 22.82 -34.79 -14.88
C PRO A 8 22.15 -34.16 -13.66
N HIS A 9 22.58 -32.95 -13.32
CA HIS A 9 21.95 -32.11 -12.32
C HIS A 9 20.44 -32.03 -12.60
N GLN A 10 19.66 -32.52 -11.64
CA GLN A 10 18.23 -32.24 -11.56
C GLN A 10 18.09 -30.72 -11.43
N ASN A 11 17.64 -30.07 -12.49
CA ASN A 11 17.10 -28.72 -12.42
C ASN A 11 15.80 -28.79 -11.62
N THR A 12 15.89 -28.61 -10.32
CA THR A 12 14.74 -28.30 -9.49
C THR A 12 14.33 -26.85 -9.80
N PRO A 13 13.07 -26.58 -10.16
CA PRO A 13 12.59 -25.20 -10.26
C PRO A 13 12.78 -24.55 -8.89
N ILE A 14 13.43 -23.39 -8.85
CA ILE A 14 13.52 -22.59 -7.63
C ILE A 14 12.10 -22.08 -7.37
N THR A 15 11.39 -22.70 -6.43
CA THR A 15 10.12 -22.18 -5.92
C THR A 15 10.43 -21.03 -4.99
N HIS A 16 9.97 -19.82 -5.32
CA HIS A 16 10.19 -18.56 -4.61
C HIS A 16 9.68 -18.51 -3.14
N LEU A 17 9.20 -19.63 -2.60
CA LEU A 17 8.68 -19.78 -1.24
C LEU A 17 9.72 -20.27 -0.22
N ASP A 18 10.92 -20.66 -0.63
CA ASP A 18 11.99 -21.08 0.28
C ASP A 18 12.53 -19.94 1.21
N GLN A 19 11.97 -18.73 1.12
CA GLN A 19 12.29 -17.55 1.96
C GLN A 19 11.19 -17.18 2.98
N VAL A 20 10.27 -18.08 3.35
CA VAL A 20 9.22 -17.72 4.33
C VAL A 20 9.74 -17.52 5.76
N VAL A 21 10.91 -18.09 6.09
CA VAL A 21 11.59 -17.79 7.37
C VAL A 21 12.05 -16.33 7.43
N ASP A 22 12.34 -15.69 6.29
CA ASP A 22 12.74 -14.29 6.23
C ASP A 22 11.54 -13.35 6.48
N LEU A 23 10.32 -13.71 6.04
CA LEU A 23 9.10 -12.89 6.18
C LEU A 23 8.65 -12.65 7.63
N VAL A 24 8.92 -13.60 8.53
CA VAL A 24 8.64 -13.43 9.96
C VAL A 24 9.71 -12.54 10.64
N SER A 25 10.90 -12.43 10.04
CA SER A 25 12.07 -11.81 10.65
C SER A 25 12.46 -10.43 10.09
N GLU A 26 12.04 -10.09 8.86
CA GLU A 26 12.46 -8.85 8.18
C GLU A 26 11.53 -7.65 8.34
N GLY A 27 10.42 -7.80 9.08
CA GLY A 27 9.47 -6.71 9.30
C GLY A 27 8.66 -6.34 8.06
N GLY A 28 8.60 -7.17 7.02
CA GLY A 28 7.98 -6.85 5.72
C GLY A 28 8.75 -5.76 4.97
N TRP A 29 8.64 -5.70 3.64
CA TRP A 29 9.34 -4.68 2.86
C TRP A 29 8.51 -4.19 1.67
N LEU A 30 8.30 -2.88 1.64
CA LEU A 30 7.72 -2.19 0.49
C LEU A 30 8.83 -1.63 -0.37
N ASP A 31 8.54 -1.43 -1.66
CA ASP A 31 9.48 -0.76 -2.53
C ASP A 31 9.74 0.70 -2.09
N THR A 32 10.88 1.23 -2.52
CA THR A 32 11.32 2.55 -2.09
C THR A 32 10.53 3.65 -2.76
N ASP A 33 10.13 4.66 -1.99
CA ASP A 33 9.37 5.81 -2.48
C ASP A 33 10.22 7.09 -2.48
N LEU A 34 9.95 7.97 -3.43
CA LEU A 34 10.72 9.19 -3.57
C LEU A 34 10.38 10.21 -2.48
N TYR A 35 9.10 10.34 -2.09
CA TYR A 35 8.68 11.34 -1.12
C TYR A 35 9.43 11.17 0.20
N SER A 36 9.47 9.95 0.75
CA SER A 36 10.20 9.69 1.99
C SER A 36 11.72 9.79 1.81
N THR A 37 12.25 9.33 0.67
CA THR A 37 13.68 9.46 0.36
C THR A 37 14.12 10.93 0.27
N ALA A 38 13.27 11.82 -0.26
CA ALA A 38 13.53 13.25 -0.28
C ALA A 38 13.58 13.86 1.13
N TRP A 39 12.75 13.39 2.07
CA TRP A 39 12.86 13.78 3.47
C TRP A 39 14.17 13.33 4.12
N VAL A 40 14.62 12.10 3.83
CA VAL A 40 15.92 11.59 4.28
C VAL A 40 17.07 12.42 3.69
N ALA A 41 16.99 12.77 2.41
CA ALA A 41 17.98 13.60 1.72
C ALA A 41 18.10 15.02 2.31
N MET A 42 17.09 15.50 3.04
CA MET A 42 17.11 16.78 3.75
C MET A 42 17.72 16.70 5.16
N VAL A 43 18.11 15.53 5.66
CA VAL A 43 18.72 15.43 7.00
C VAL A 43 20.17 15.91 6.95
N PRO A 44 20.59 16.90 7.76
CA PRO A 44 21.99 17.33 7.81
C PRO A 44 22.90 16.33 8.52
N SER A 45 24.15 16.26 8.08
CA SER A 45 25.21 15.49 8.75
C SER A 45 25.51 16.08 10.12
N LEU A 46 25.83 15.21 11.07
CA LEU A 46 26.28 15.60 12.42
C LEU A 46 27.65 16.28 12.39
N GLU A 47 28.56 15.79 11.57
CA GLU A 47 29.92 16.31 11.45
C GLU A 47 29.95 17.63 10.70
N ASN A 48 29.12 17.76 9.66
CA ASN A 48 29.03 18.97 8.85
C ASN A 48 27.59 19.23 8.39
N ARG A 49 26.91 20.14 9.10
CA ARG A 49 25.50 20.50 8.82
C ARG A 49 25.26 21.18 7.47
N SER A 50 26.31 21.59 6.76
CA SER A 50 26.22 22.10 5.38
C SER A 50 26.13 20.98 4.33
N ARG A 51 26.14 19.72 4.75
CA ARG A 51 26.05 18.53 3.87
C ARG A 51 24.95 17.58 4.31
N PRO A 52 24.37 16.80 3.38
CA PRO A 52 23.44 15.74 3.73
C PRO A 52 24.13 14.66 4.57
N ALA A 53 23.39 14.11 5.53
CA ALA A 53 23.83 12.93 6.29
C ALA A 53 24.00 11.71 5.38
N TRP A 54 23.14 11.60 4.37
CA TRP A 54 23.13 10.51 3.41
C TRP A 54 23.17 11.04 1.97
N PRO A 55 24.36 11.27 1.40
CA PRO A 55 24.50 11.74 0.02
C PRO A 55 23.83 10.83 -1.02
N GLN A 56 23.75 9.53 -0.74
CA GLN A 56 23.08 8.55 -1.60
C GLN A 56 21.57 8.80 -1.74
N ALA A 57 20.88 9.25 -0.69
CA ALA A 57 19.47 9.63 -0.77
C ALA A 57 19.26 10.84 -1.69
N LEU A 58 20.18 11.81 -1.63
CA LEU A 58 20.15 12.96 -2.54
C LEU A 58 20.49 12.57 -3.99
N ALA A 59 21.39 11.60 -4.18
CA ALA A 59 21.70 11.04 -5.51
C ALA A 59 20.46 10.36 -6.11
N TYR A 60 19.77 9.53 -5.34
CA TYR A 60 18.50 8.91 -5.73
C TYR A 60 17.48 9.97 -6.18
N VAL A 61 17.27 11.03 -5.38
CA VAL A 61 16.37 12.14 -5.77
C VAL A 61 16.77 12.74 -7.12
N ARG A 62 18.06 12.91 -7.43
CA ARG A 62 18.51 13.46 -8.72
C ARG A 62 18.29 12.52 -9.89
N GLU A 63 18.42 11.21 -9.65
CA GLU A 63 18.34 10.15 -10.65
C GLU A 63 16.89 9.78 -10.97
N SER A 64 15.97 9.98 -10.04
CA SER A 64 14.54 9.70 -10.22
C SER A 64 13.74 10.80 -10.92
N GLN A 65 14.37 11.87 -11.44
CA GLN A 65 13.63 12.90 -12.18
C GLN A 65 13.16 12.36 -13.53
N LEU A 66 11.87 12.47 -13.80
CA LEU A 66 11.26 11.99 -15.04
C LEU A 66 11.55 12.94 -16.21
N GLY A 67 11.38 12.42 -17.44
CA GLY A 67 11.63 13.19 -18.67
C GLY A 67 10.76 14.44 -18.82
N ASP A 68 9.58 14.46 -18.19
CA ASP A 68 8.65 15.60 -18.18
C ASP A 68 8.99 16.68 -17.12
N GLY A 69 10.08 16.49 -16.37
CA GLY A 69 10.57 17.36 -15.30
C GLY A 69 10.01 17.06 -13.91
N SER A 70 8.93 16.29 -13.81
CA SER A 70 8.32 15.89 -12.54
C SER A 70 9.08 14.74 -11.89
N TRP A 71 8.58 14.35 -10.72
CA TRP A 71 8.99 13.18 -9.97
C TRP A 71 7.76 12.37 -9.57
N GLY A 72 7.88 11.04 -9.57
CA GLY A 72 6.82 10.11 -9.18
C GLY A 72 6.94 8.80 -9.94
N ASP A 73 5.82 8.06 -10.07
CA ASP A 73 5.81 6.79 -10.79
C ASP A 73 6.00 6.99 -12.31
N PRO A 74 6.90 6.25 -12.97
CA PRO A 74 7.17 6.40 -14.40
C PRO A 74 6.12 5.73 -15.31
N GLN A 75 5.35 4.76 -14.81
CA GLN A 75 4.39 3.97 -15.59
C GLN A 75 2.95 4.49 -15.43
N ILE A 76 2.58 4.92 -14.23
CA ILE A 76 1.24 5.41 -13.90
C ILE A 76 1.29 6.90 -13.58
N TYR A 77 0.50 7.68 -14.30
CA TYR A 77 0.29 9.09 -13.99
C TYR A 77 -0.77 9.22 -12.89
N TYR A 78 -0.37 9.77 -11.76
CA TYR A 78 -1.25 10.14 -10.64
C TYR A 78 -0.83 11.52 -10.13
N ALA A 79 -1.61 12.53 -10.47
CA ALA A 79 -1.32 13.95 -10.29
C ALA A 79 -1.04 14.30 -8.83
N HIS A 80 -1.87 13.81 -7.89
CA HIS A 80 -1.59 14.02 -6.47
C HIS A 80 -0.19 13.53 -6.12
N ALA A 81 0.16 12.28 -6.43
CA ALA A 81 1.49 11.73 -6.15
C ALA A 81 2.60 12.49 -6.89
N ARG A 82 2.43 12.85 -8.17
CA ARG A 82 3.41 13.64 -8.95
C ARG A 82 3.71 14.96 -8.26
N VAL A 83 2.68 15.64 -7.75
CA VAL A 83 2.82 16.91 -7.06
C VAL A 83 3.60 16.76 -5.75
N ILE A 84 3.25 15.80 -4.87
CA ILE A 84 3.96 15.68 -3.56
C ILE A 84 5.42 15.32 -3.77
N ASN A 85 5.68 14.36 -4.66
CA ASN A 85 7.02 13.89 -5.00
C ASN A 85 7.87 15.03 -5.56
N THR A 86 7.33 15.80 -6.51
CA THR A 86 8.04 16.93 -7.13
C THR A 86 8.30 18.05 -6.13
N MET A 87 7.32 18.39 -5.27
CA MET A 87 7.52 19.40 -4.21
C MET A 87 8.64 18.97 -3.24
N ALA A 88 8.60 17.73 -2.76
CA ALA A 88 9.60 17.20 -1.82
C ALA A 88 11.00 17.17 -2.46
N ALA A 89 11.12 16.72 -3.72
CA ALA A 89 12.38 16.71 -4.46
C ALA A 89 12.97 18.12 -4.61
N ILE A 90 12.15 19.11 -5.01
CA ILE A 90 12.60 20.50 -5.15
C ILE A 90 13.11 21.06 -3.82
N ILE A 91 12.38 20.83 -2.73
CA ILE A 91 12.80 21.29 -1.39
C ILE A 91 14.13 20.63 -0.99
N ALA A 92 14.28 19.32 -1.23
CA ALA A 92 15.50 18.59 -0.93
C ALA A 92 16.71 19.12 -1.72
N LEU A 93 16.55 19.38 -3.01
CA LEU A 93 17.61 19.94 -3.86
C LEU A 93 17.98 21.37 -3.45
N ARG A 94 16.98 22.22 -3.19
CA ARG A 94 17.17 23.62 -2.75
C ARG A 94 17.93 23.71 -1.43
N GLN A 95 17.67 22.80 -0.49
CA GLN A 95 18.31 22.83 0.82
C GLN A 95 19.84 22.83 0.74
N TRP A 96 20.42 22.16 -0.25
CA TRP A 96 21.87 22.05 -0.40
C TRP A 96 22.48 23.03 -1.40
N SER A 97 21.67 23.60 -2.30
CA SER A 97 22.10 24.62 -3.27
C SER A 97 23.34 24.20 -4.09
N PHE A 98 23.42 22.94 -4.49
CA PHE A 98 24.51 22.47 -5.33
C PHE A 98 24.37 23.03 -6.76
N PRO A 99 25.44 23.57 -7.40
CA PRO A 99 25.34 24.26 -8.69
C PRO A 99 24.69 23.46 -9.84
N GLY A 100 24.72 22.13 -9.78
CA GLY A 100 24.14 21.25 -10.80
C GLY A 100 22.64 21.01 -10.69
N ASP A 101 21.98 21.50 -9.63
CA ASP A 101 20.57 21.21 -9.35
C ASP A 101 19.59 22.27 -9.87
N GLU A 102 20.07 23.48 -10.20
CA GLU A 102 19.23 24.59 -10.68
C GLU A 102 18.37 24.23 -11.90
N ALA A 103 18.96 23.57 -12.89
CA ALA A 103 18.24 23.13 -14.08
C ALA A 103 17.18 22.06 -13.76
N ARG A 104 17.43 21.19 -12.78
CA ARG A 104 16.46 20.16 -12.34
C ARG A 104 15.29 20.82 -11.61
N ILE A 105 15.59 21.76 -10.71
CA ILE A 105 14.61 22.54 -9.96
C ILE A 105 13.70 23.30 -10.92
N GLY A 106 14.26 24.01 -11.91
CA GLY A 106 13.49 24.76 -12.91
C GLY A 106 12.50 23.88 -13.69
N ARG A 107 12.93 22.69 -14.13
CA ARG A 107 12.04 21.72 -14.78
C ARG A 107 10.95 21.19 -13.85
N GLY A 108 11.29 20.92 -12.58
CA GLY A 108 10.33 20.49 -11.57
C GLY A 108 9.23 21.53 -11.33
N LEU A 109 9.59 22.81 -11.24
CA LEU A 109 8.63 23.88 -11.06
C LEU A 109 7.67 24.03 -12.24
N ALA A 110 8.18 23.89 -13.47
CA ALA A 110 7.33 23.88 -14.67
C ALA A 110 6.35 22.70 -14.67
N ALA A 111 6.81 21.52 -14.23
CA ALA A 111 5.96 20.34 -14.12
C ALA A 111 4.88 20.47 -13.04
N LEU A 112 5.20 21.05 -11.87
CA LEU A 112 4.24 21.23 -10.77
C LEU A 112 2.98 21.98 -11.21
N HIS A 113 3.13 23.10 -11.93
CA HIS A 113 1.98 23.88 -12.36
C HIS A 113 1.04 23.05 -13.25
N ARG A 114 1.59 22.28 -14.19
CA ARG A 114 0.82 21.39 -15.08
C ARG A 114 0.10 20.29 -14.29
N ASP A 115 0.81 19.63 -13.37
CA ASP A 115 0.29 18.47 -12.64
C ASP A 115 -0.76 18.90 -11.60
N MET A 116 -0.59 20.06 -10.95
CA MET A 116 -1.59 20.62 -10.04
C MET A 116 -2.94 20.86 -10.70
N LEU A 117 -2.98 21.26 -11.97
CA LEU A 117 -4.24 21.45 -12.72
C LEU A 117 -5.01 20.14 -12.94
N GLN A 118 -4.38 18.97 -12.73
CA GLN A 118 -5.05 17.68 -12.86
C GLN A 118 -5.64 17.18 -11.53
N ILE A 119 -5.19 17.70 -10.38
CA ILE A 119 -5.67 17.30 -9.03
C ILE A 119 -7.21 17.24 -8.93
N PRO A 120 -7.98 18.25 -9.39
CA PRO A 120 -9.44 18.22 -9.25
C PRO A 120 -10.15 17.11 -10.04
N LYS A 121 -9.44 16.41 -10.93
CA LYS A 121 -9.98 15.31 -11.74
C LYS A 121 -9.83 13.95 -11.07
N GLU A 122 -9.02 13.86 -10.01
CA GLU A 122 -8.74 12.60 -9.33
C GLU A 122 -9.65 12.42 -8.12
N VAL A 123 -10.18 11.20 -7.96
CA VAL A 123 -11.17 10.87 -6.94
C VAL A 123 -10.54 10.69 -5.56
N HIS A 124 -9.36 10.06 -5.53
CA HIS A 124 -8.69 9.67 -4.30
C HIS A 124 -7.35 10.40 -4.15
N GLN A 125 -6.95 10.61 -2.90
CA GLN A 125 -5.75 11.36 -2.52
C GLN A 125 -4.80 10.42 -1.75
N PRO A 126 -3.47 10.62 -1.83
CA PRO A 126 -2.51 9.87 -1.03
C PRO A 126 -2.71 10.09 0.47
N ILE A 127 -2.15 9.19 1.28
CA ILE A 127 -2.21 9.25 2.74
C ILE A 127 -1.70 10.58 3.26
N GLY A 128 -2.58 11.32 3.95
CA GLY A 128 -2.24 12.57 4.61
C GLY A 128 -1.98 13.74 3.65
N PHE A 129 -2.36 13.63 2.38
CA PHE A 129 -2.21 14.68 1.37
C PHE A 129 -2.69 16.05 1.89
N GLU A 130 -3.84 16.10 2.54
CA GLU A 130 -4.47 17.31 3.07
C GLU A 130 -3.67 17.97 4.21
N LEU A 131 -2.74 17.24 4.83
CA LEU A 131 -1.82 17.75 5.85
C LEU A 131 -0.43 18.03 5.27
N ILE A 132 0.05 17.13 4.40
CA ILE A 132 1.39 17.16 3.80
C ILE A 132 1.51 18.28 2.79
N PHE A 133 0.57 18.40 1.85
CA PHE A 133 0.67 19.39 0.76
C PHE A 133 0.85 20.82 1.30
N PRO A 134 0.00 21.32 2.22
CA PRO A 134 0.17 22.69 2.72
C PRO A 134 1.50 22.88 3.49
N SER A 135 2.00 21.81 4.10
CA SER A 135 3.30 21.82 4.79
C SER A 135 4.47 21.98 3.81
N LEU A 136 4.42 21.29 2.67
CA LEU A 136 5.40 21.45 1.58
C LEU A 136 5.24 22.82 0.91
N LEU A 137 4.01 23.29 0.72
CA LEU A 137 3.71 24.60 0.16
C LEU A 137 4.40 25.71 0.96
N ALA A 138 4.26 25.68 2.29
CA ALA A 138 4.92 26.62 3.18
C ALA A 138 6.45 26.57 3.09
N ARG A 139 7.04 25.40 2.80
CA ARG A 139 8.49 25.22 2.62
C ARG A 139 9.00 25.68 1.26
N LEU A 140 8.15 25.73 0.23
CA LEU A 140 8.51 26.28 -1.09
C LEU A 140 8.61 27.81 -1.08
N GLY A 141 8.01 28.47 -0.09
CA GLY A 141 8.05 29.93 0.06
C GLY A 141 7.43 30.66 -1.14
N GLU A 142 8.00 31.79 -1.55
CA GLU A 142 7.50 32.66 -2.63
C GLU A 142 7.22 31.93 -3.96
N THR A 143 7.82 30.76 -4.19
CA THR A 143 7.56 29.95 -5.39
C THR A 143 6.11 29.45 -5.46
N SER A 144 5.41 29.33 -4.33
CA SER A 144 4.01 28.88 -4.29
C SER A 144 3.02 29.90 -4.85
N GLU A 145 3.41 31.18 -4.99
CA GLU A 145 2.52 32.24 -5.49
C GLU A 145 2.09 32.03 -6.96
N GLN A 146 2.76 31.14 -7.68
CA GLN A 146 2.49 30.80 -9.08
C GLN A 146 1.53 29.62 -9.25
N PHE A 147 1.02 29.06 -8.14
CA PHE A 147 0.16 27.88 -8.17
C PHE A 147 -1.32 28.24 -8.41
N PRO A 148 -2.09 27.36 -9.08
CA PRO A 148 -3.49 27.62 -9.40
C PRO A 148 -4.33 27.90 -8.15
N PRO A 149 -4.96 29.09 -8.00
CA PRO A 149 -5.72 29.45 -6.81
C PRO A 149 -6.87 28.49 -6.51
N GLU A 150 -7.52 27.93 -7.54
CA GLU A 150 -8.63 26.99 -7.38
C GLU A 150 -8.17 25.71 -6.67
N VAL A 151 -6.98 25.22 -7.01
CA VAL A 151 -6.38 24.02 -6.39
C VAL A 151 -5.99 24.31 -4.94
N LEU A 152 -5.39 25.48 -4.67
CA LEU A 152 -5.03 25.86 -3.31
C LEU A 152 -6.27 25.98 -2.40
N ASN A 153 -7.37 26.55 -2.91
CA ASN A 153 -8.63 26.65 -2.17
C ASN A 153 -9.23 25.27 -1.85
N LEU A 154 -9.19 24.34 -2.82
CA LEU A 154 -9.64 22.96 -2.60
C LEU A 154 -8.86 22.30 -1.47
N ILE A 155 -7.53 22.45 -1.47
CA ILE A 155 -6.65 21.83 -0.48
C ILE A 155 -6.85 22.45 0.91
N ASP A 156 -7.05 23.78 0.98
CA ASP A 156 -7.31 24.46 2.25
C ASP A 156 -8.64 24.02 2.90
N GLN A 157 -9.67 23.75 2.09
CA GLN A 157 -10.93 23.17 2.57
C GLN A 157 -10.72 21.78 3.18
N LEU A 158 -9.98 20.91 2.47
CA LEU A 158 -9.67 19.55 2.94
C LEU A 158 -8.84 19.59 4.24
N ARG A 159 -7.82 20.45 4.30
CA ARG A 159 -7.01 20.68 5.50
C ARG A 159 -7.88 21.13 6.67
N THR A 160 -8.78 22.08 6.45
CA THR A 160 -9.67 22.61 7.48
C THR A 160 -10.58 21.52 8.06
N GLN A 161 -11.17 20.70 7.20
CA GLN A 161 -11.98 19.55 7.62
C GLN A 161 -11.16 18.56 8.47
N LYS A 162 -9.95 18.21 8.01
CA LYS A 162 -9.08 17.27 8.71
C LYS A 162 -8.60 17.80 10.06
N MET A 163 -8.18 19.06 10.12
CA MET A 163 -7.74 19.69 11.37
C MET A 163 -8.89 19.84 12.37
N SER A 164 -10.10 20.15 11.90
CA SER A 164 -11.30 20.16 12.74
C SER A 164 -11.53 18.79 13.40
N LEU A 165 -11.43 17.71 12.61
CA LEU A 165 -11.51 16.35 13.14
C LEU A 165 -10.40 16.06 14.14
N ILE A 166 -9.12 16.30 13.81
CA ILE A 166 -8.00 16.05 14.74
C ILE A 166 -8.19 16.81 16.06
N ASN A 167 -8.62 18.07 15.99
CA ASN A 167 -8.83 18.90 17.17
C ASN A 167 -10.00 18.42 18.04
N SER A 168 -11.01 17.76 17.46
CA SER A 168 -12.16 17.24 18.20
C SER A 168 -11.84 15.95 18.97
N LEU A 169 -10.79 15.21 18.60
CA LEU A 169 -10.43 13.93 19.22
C LEU A 169 -9.90 14.06 20.65
N THR A 170 -9.60 15.28 21.12
CA THR A 170 -8.89 15.53 22.40
C THR A 170 -7.77 14.51 22.65
N PRO A 171 -6.87 14.30 21.67
CA PRO A 171 -5.94 13.18 21.71
C PRO A 171 -5.00 13.32 22.90
N ASP A 172 -4.78 12.24 23.65
CA ASP A 172 -3.68 12.18 24.61
C ASP A 172 -2.38 12.38 23.83
N PRO A 173 -1.63 13.48 24.07
CA PRO A 173 -0.43 13.79 23.31
C PRO A 173 0.69 12.75 23.54
N LYS A 174 0.53 11.86 24.52
CA LYS A 174 1.49 10.80 24.86
C LYS A 174 1.11 9.44 24.27
N LYS A 175 -0.01 9.33 23.54
CA LYS A 175 -0.44 8.08 22.90
C LYS A 175 -0.32 8.21 21.39
N PRO A 176 0.11 7.15 20.68
CA PRO A 176 0.11 7.15 19.22
C PRO A 176 -1.29 7.38 18.65
N HIS A 177 -1.33 8.03 17.49
CA HIS A 177 -2.54 8.26 16.70
C HIS A 177 -2.24 8.02 15.23
N ALA A 178 -3.25 7.68 14.42
CA ALA A 178 -3.06 7.40 13.00
C ALA A 178 -2.35 8.55 12.25
N TRP A 179 -2.68 9.79 12.59
CA TRP A 179 -2.06 10.98 11.96
C TRP A 179 -0.57 11.14 12.29
N TRP A 180 -0.03 10.42 13.28
CA TRP A 180 1.41 10.46 13.58
C TRP A 180 2.26 9.96 12.40
N PHE A 181 1.67 9.10 11.57
CA PHE A 181 2.27 8.64 10.33
C PHE A 181 2.69 9.82 9.41
N SER A 182 2.02 10.97 9.51
CA SER A 182 2.25 12.18 8.73
C SER A 182 2.82 13.36 9.56
N MET A 183 3.55 13.11 10.66
CA MET A 183 4.08 14.19 11.52
C MET A 183 5.04 15.15 10.82
N GLU A 184 5.63 14.78 9.67
CA GLU A 184 6.42 15.71 8.86
C GLU A 184 5.63 16.96 8.41
N MET A 185 4.30 16.91 8.52
CA MET A 185 3.42 18.06 8.33
C MET A 185 3.65 19.18 9.36
N LEU A 186 4.20 18.88 10.53
CA LEU A 186 4.43 19.83 11.62
C LEU A 186 5.58 20.82 11.29
N PRO A 187 5.58 22.02 11.89
CA PRO A 187 6.70 22.95 11.82
C PRO A 187 7.98 22.37 12.45
N THR A 188 9.14 22.80 11.95
CA THR A 188 10.46 22.40 12.49
C THR A 188 10.58 22.63 14.00
N SER A 189 10.04 23.73 14.51
CA SER A 189 10.06 24.06 15.94
C SER A 189 9.30 23.05 16.80
N GLU A 190 8.18 22.54 16.30
CA GLU A 190 7.37 21.55 17.01
C GLU A 190 8.00 20.16 16.93
N LEU A 191 8.42 19.73 15.73
CA LEU A 191 9.13 18.47 15.52
C LEU A 191 10.36 18.33 16.42
N ALA A 192 11.13 19.40 16.58
CA ALA A 192 12.31 19.39 17.42
C ALA A 192 12.00 19.33 18.93
N THR A 193 10.75 19.49 19.37
CA THR A 193 10.36 19.37 20.78
C THR A 193 9.75 18.01 21.13
N LEU A 194 9.47 17.18 20.11
CA LEU A 194 8.98 15.82 20.32
C LEU A 194 10.00 15.02 21.13
N GLN A 195 9.52 14.35 22.16
CA GLN A 195 10.34 13.54 23.07
C GLN A 195 10.69 12.18 22.43
N GLU A 196 11.70 11.48 22.95
CA GLU A 196 12.08 10.12 22.48
C GLU A 196 10.91 9.12 22.54
N GLN A 197 9.94 9.29 23.45
CA GLN A 197 8.76 8.42 23.56
C GLN A 197 7.83 8.41 22.33
N PHE A 198 8.05 9.30 21.35
CA PHE A 198 7.36 9.28 20.06
C PHE A 198 8.00 8.30 19.07
N LEU A 199 9.20 7.80 19.40
CA LEU A 199 9.85 6.73 18.66
C LEU A 199 9.35 5.37 19.18
N ASP A 200 9.03 4.48 18.26
CA ASP A 200 8.77 3.07 18.55
C ASP A 200 10.06 2.30 18.84
N ASP A 201 9.94 1.01 19.14
CA ASP A 201 11.06 0.15 19.51
C ASP A 201 12.09 -0.03 18.37
N VAL A 202 11.73 0.29 17.13
CA VAL A 202 12.65 0.30 15.99
C VAL A 202 13.24 1.69 15.74
N GLY A 203 12.95 2.68 16.57
CA GLY A 203 13.51 4.04 16.48
C GLY A 203 12.78 4.95 15.50
N SER A 204 11.58 4.59 15.06
CA SER A 204 10.83 5.33 14.05
C SER A 204 9.67 6.13 14.65
N VAL A 205 9.27 7.19 13.98
CA VAL A 205 7.99 7.85 14.25
C VAL A 205 6.91 7.11 13.47
N ALA A 206 6.12 6.28 14.18
CA ALA A 206 4.93 5.61 13.63
C ALA A 206 5.22 4.80 12.34
N THR A 207 6.33 4.07 12.27
CA THR A 207 6.83 3.32 11.09
C THR A 207 7.11 4.16 9.83
N SER A 208 7.07 5.50 9.92
CA SER A 208 7.14 6.40 8.77
C SER A 208 8.55 6.98 8.60
N PRO A 209 9.28 6.65 7.51
CA PRO A 209 10.61 7.21 7.27
C PRO A 209 10.58 8.72 7.04
N ALA A 210 9.57 9.26 6.37
CA ALA A 210 9.41 10.70 6.20
C ALA A 210 9.23 11.43 7.54
N ALA A 211 8.37 10.94 8.43
CA ALA A 211 8.15 11.54 9.75
C ALA A 211 9.41 11.44 10.62
N THR A 212 10.08 10.28 10.59
CA THR A 212 11.34 10.03 11.31
C THR A 212 12.46 10.96 10.82
N ALA A 213 12.61 11.12 9.51
CA ALA A 213 13.57 12.03 8.90
C ALA A 213 13.24 13.50 9.21
N ALA A 214 11.97 13.89 9.21
CA ALA A 214 11.55 15.24 9.57
C ALA A 214 11.90 15.58 11.03
N LEU A 215 11.65 14.66 11.97
CA LEU A 215 12.06 14.78 13.37
C LEU A 215 13.59 14.89 13.50
N LEU A 216 14.34 13.98 12.88
CA LEU A 216 15.80 13.97 12.96
C LEU A 216 16.40 15.25 12.36
N ARG A 217 15.89 15.68 11.20
CA ARG A 217 16.26 16.94 10.55
C ARG A 217 16.03 18.12 11.49
N ALA A 218 14.86 18.21 12.11
CA ALA A 218 14.51 19.31 12.99
C ALA A 218 15.45 19.41 14.19
N ARG A 219 15.75 18.28 14.84
CA ARG A 219 16.70 18.20 15.96
C ARG A 219 18.11 18.61 15.56
N ARG A 220 18.63 18.08 14.46
CA ARG A 220 19.99 18.39 13.99
C ARG A 220 20.15 19.83 13.56
N LEU A 221 19.12 20.46 13.00
CA LEU A 221 19.11 21.90 12.73
C LEU A 221 19.21 22.74 14.01
N LEU A 222 18.61 22.29 15.12
CA LEU A 222 18.62 23.00 16.41
C LEU A 222 19.81 22.67 17.32
N GLY A 223 20.71 21.77 16.93
CA GLY A 223 21.93 21.54 17.71
C GLY A 223 22.17 20.13 18.19
N TRP A 224 21.20 19.23 18.11
CA TRP A 224 21.24 17.95 18.81
C TRP A 224 20.73 16.79 17.95
N ASP A 225 21.00 15.55 18.37
CA ASP A 225 20.82 14.36 17.55
C ASP A 225 19.75 13.40 18.08
N SER A 226 19.30 12.46 17.23
CA SER A 226 18.49 11.31 17.61
C SER A 226 19.13 10.03 17.07
N PRO A 227 19.98 9.35 17.85
CA PRO A 227 20.67 8.14 17.39
C PRO A 227 19.70 7.04 16.93
N HIS A 228 18.62 6.78 17.67
CA HIS A 228 17.64 5.75 17.29
C HIS A 228 16.96 6.05 15.94
N ALA A 229 16.58 7.31 15.71
CA ALA A 229 16.01 7.73 14.42
C ALA A 229 17.04 7.66 13.28
N ALA A 230 18.31 7.96 13.56
CA ALA A 230 19.39 7.84 12.58
C ALA A 230 19.65 6.37 12.22
N ASP A 231 19.69 5.48 13.21
CA ASP A 231 19.90 4.03 13.03
C ASP A 231 18.74 3.38 12.28
N TYR A 232 17.49 3.81 12.55
CA TYR A 232 16.33 3.42 11.78
C TYR A 232 16.49 3.77 10.29
N LEU A 233 16.78 5.03 9.97
CA LEU A 233 16.92 5.49 8.58
C LEU A 233 18.13 4.84 7.88
N GLN A 234 19.24 4.66 8.58
CA GLN A 234 20.43 3.99 8.05
C GLN A 234 20.12 2.55 7.62
N ARG A 235 19.42 1.77 8.45
CA ARG A 235 19.01 0.40 8.11
C ARG A 235 18.16 0.35 6.85
N LEU A 236 17.22 1.28 6.71
CA LEU A 236 16.38 1.35 5.51
C LEU A 236 17.19 1.72 4.27
N LEU A 237 18.12 2.67 4.38
CA LEU A 237 18.99 3.06 3.26
C LEU A 237 19.91 1.93 2.83
N ASP A 238 20.42 1.14 3.76
CA ASP A 238 21.27 -0.02 3.46
C ASP A 238 20.47 -1.10 2.72
N LYS A 239 19.21 -1.35 3.14
CA LYS A 239 18.32 -2.32 2.46
C LYS A 239 17.78 -1.80 1.12
N GLY A 240 17.47 -0.52 1.04
CA GLY A 240 16.89 0.13 -0.14
C GLY A 240 17.90 0.75 -1.10
N ASN A 241 19.19 0.38 -1.00
CA ASN A 241 20.27 0.85 -1.87
C ASN A 241 20.33 2.39 -2.01
N GLY A 242 20.19 3.09 -0.89
CA GLY A 242 20.22 4.55 -0.82
C GLY A 242 18.87 5.25 -0.92
N ALA A 243 17.77 4.50 -1.04
CA ALA A 243 16.41 5.00 -0.90
C ALA A 243 15.66 4.26 0.23
N VAL A 244 14.51 4.78 0.63
CA VAL A 244 13.68 4.21 1.71
C VAL A 244 12.23 4.04 1.25
N PRO A 245 11.46 3.09 1.80
CA PRO A 245 10.02 2.98 1.57
C PRO A 245 9.24 4.07 2.32
N PHE A 246 7.92 4.13 2.11
CA PHE A 246 7.08 5.09 2.83
C PHE A 246 6.66 4.59 4.22
N ALA A 247 6.74 3.28 4.47
CA ALA A 247 6.45 2.62 5.73
C ALA A 247 7.41 1.44 5.95
N TRP A 248 7.93 1.28 7.16
CA TRP A 248 8.58 0.06 7.63
C TRP A 248 8.63 0.04 9.16
N PRO A 249 8.39 -1.10 9.82
CA PRO A 249 7.96 -2.38 9.27
C PRO A 249 6.46 -2.43 8.89
N VAL A 250 6.08 -3.41 8.07
CA VAL A 250 4.72 -3.68 7.52
C VAL A 250 4.40 -5.19 7.46
N GLU A 251 5.01 -5.97 8.34
CA GLU A 251 5.00 -7.44 8.28
C GLU A 251 3.61 -8.06 8.34
N ILE A 252 2.69 -7.48 9.12
CA ILE A 252 1.34 -8.04 9.28
C ILE A 252 0.55 -7.84 7.99
N PHE A 253 0.65 -6.67 7.36
CA PHE A 253 0.02 -6.40 6.07
C PHE A 253 0.50 -7.37 4.99
N GLU A 254 1.82 -7.52 4.84
CA GLU A 254 2.42 -8.39 3.84
C GLU A 254 2.00 -9.86 4.04
N GLN A 255 2.10 -10.37 5.27
CA GLN A 255 1.71 -11.75 5.62
C GLN A 255 0.23 -12.03 5.33
N LEU A 256 -0.65 -11.09 5.68
CA LEU A 256 -2.09 -11.24 5.49
C LEU A 256 -2.47 -11.28 4.01
N TRP A 257 -1.96 -10.36 3.20
CA TRP A 257 -2.31 -10.31 1.78
C TRP A 257 -1.73 -11.49 1.01
N MET A 258 -0.53 -11.96 1.36
CA MET A 258 0.01 -13.20 0.78
C MET A 258 -0.90 -14.39 1.07
N LEU A 259 -1.26 -14.61 2.35
CA LEU A 259 -2.11 -15.74 2.74
C LEU A 259 -3.51 -15.63 2.13
N ASP A 260 -4.11 -14.44 2.09
CA ASP A 260 -5.41 -14.24 1.45
C ASP A 260 -5.37 -14.51 -0.06
N THR A 261 -4.28 -14.14 -0.73
CA THR A 261 -4.06 -14.42 -2.15
C THR A 261 -4.00 -15.94 -2.41
N TYR A 262 -3.26 -16.69 -1.59
CA TYR A 262 -3.24 -18.15 -1.69
C TYR A 262 -4.61 -18.78 -1.38
N ARG A 263 -5.30 -18.28 -0.35
CA ARG A 263 -6.66 -18.72 -0.01
C ARG A 263 -7.62 -18.55 -1.20
N ARG A 264 -7.58 -17.41 -1.89
CA ARG A 264 -8.41 -17.12 -3.08
C ARG A 264 -8.05 -17.97 -4.29
N ALA A 265 -6.79 -18.41 -4.40
CA ALA A 265 -6.37 -19.38 -5.41
C ALA A 265 -6.79 -20.83 -5.11
N GLY A 266 -7.48 -21.08 -3.99
CA GLY A 266 -8.01 -22.41 -3.65
C GLY A 266 -7.08 -23.28 -2.81
N TYR A 267 -5.97 -22.73 -2.29
CA TYR A 267 -5.09 -23.46 -1.40
C TYR A 267 -5.75 -23.78 -0.03
N SER A 268 -5.37 -24.94 0.51
CA SER A 268 -5.57 -25.33 1.91
C SER A 268 -4.46 -24.76 2.80
N PRO A 269 -4.71 -24.48 4.10
CA PRO A 269 -3.69 -24.06 5.05
C PRO A 269 -2.51 -25.02 5.21
N ASP A 270 -2.70 -26.29 4.81
CA ASP A 270 -1.70 -27.35 4.95
C ASP A 270 -0.98 -27.67 3.62
N ASP A 271 -1.32 -26.99 2.52
CA ASP A 271 -0.72 -27.25 1.20
C ASP A 271 0.73 -26.77 1.09
N LYS A 272 1.11 -25.76 1.88
CA LYS A 272 2.46 -25.22 1.96
C LYS A 272 2.94 -25.20 3.42
N PRO A 273 4.09 -25.82 3.76
CA PRO A 273 4.60 -25.83 5.13
C PRO A 273 4.86 -24.42 5.69
N GLU A 274 5.05 -23.45 4.80
CA GLU A 274 5.24 -22.03 5.07
C GLU A 274 4.03 -21.33 5.70
N PHE A 275 2.81 -21.79 5.42
CA PHE A 275 1.59 -21.10 5.87
C PHE A 275 1.41 -21.18 7.39
N ARG A 276 1.73 -22.32 7.99
CA ARG A 276 1.48 -22.54 9.43
C ARG A 276 2.27 -21.55 10.31
N PRO A 277 3.59 -21.34 10.11
CA PRO A 277 4.35 -20.33 10.86
C PRO A 277 3.78 -18.91 10.73
N LEU A 278 3.34 -18.50 9.55
CA LEU A 278 2.75 -17.16 9.33
C LEU A 278 1.42 -17.03 10.07
N LEU A 279 0.55 -18.03 9.94
CA LEU A 279 -0.72 -18.08 10.66
C LEU A 279 -0.53 -18.08 12.19
N ASP A 280 0.43 -18.85 12.70
CA ASP A 280 0.78 -18.87 14.14
C ASP A 280 1.26 -17.50 14.63
N SER A 281 2.05 -16.79 13.82
CA SER A 281 2.51 -15.43 14.10
C SER A 281 1.33 -14.45 14.17
N LEU A 282 0.47 -14.45 13.16
CA LEU A 282 -0.71 -13.60 13.09
C LEU A 282 -1.70 -13.89 14.22
N TYR A 283 -1.87 -15.16 14.59
CA TYR A 283 -2.72 -15.54 15.72
C TYR A 283 -2.20 -14.99 17.05
N LYS A 284 -0.88 -15.03 17.27
CA LYS A 284 -0.26 -14.41 18.46
C LYS A 284 -0.52 -12.91 18.51
N GLN A 285 -0.44 -12.21 17.36
CA GLN A 285 -0.75 -10.78 17.28
C GLN A 285 -2.23 -10.50 17.58
N TRP A 286 -3.13 -11.33 17.04
CA TRP A 286 -4.58 -11.23 17.31
C TRP A 286 -4.89 -11.38 18.81
N GLN A 287 -4.19 -12.29 19.49
CA GLN A 287 -4.38 -12.57 20.91
C GLN A 287 -3.66 -11.59 21.86
N ALA A 288 -2.85 -10.67 21.34
CA ALA A 288 -2.01 -9.76 22.14
C ALA A 288 -2.79 -8.67 22.92
N GLY A 289 -4.11 -8.82 23.09
CA GLY A 289 -4.94 -7.98 23.96
C GLY A 289 -5.33 -6.62 23.37
N LYS A 290 -5.16 -6.41 22.06
CA LYS A 290 -5.66 -5.24 21.32
C LYS A 290 -6.92 -5.63 20.53
N PRO A 291 -7.91 -4.72 20.35
CA PRO A 291 -9.15 -5.03 19.63
C PRO A 291 -8.91 -5.03 18.10
N GLY A 292 -8.16 -6.00 17.58
CA GLY A 292 -7.89 -6.16 16.14
C GLY A 292 -6.40 -6.15 15.79
N LEU A 293 -6.11 -5.96 14.50
CA LEU A 293 -4.77 -5.93 13.94
C LEU A 293 -4.42 -4.56 13.37
N SER A 294 -3.11 -4.30 13.28
CA SER A 294 -2.53 -3.19 12.52
C SER A 294 -1.62 -3.77 11.43
N TYR A 295 -1.18 -2.96 10.46
CA TYR A 295 -0.26 -3.42 9.42
C TYR A 295 1.12 -3.82 9.95
N SER A 296 1.46 -3.40 11.18
CA SER A 296 2.66 -3.82 11.89
C SER A 296 2.45 -3.84 13.41
N ALA A 297 3.18 -4.71 14.10
CA ALA A 297 3.24 -4.71 15.56
C ALA A 297 3.80 -3.39 16.13
N MET A 298 4.60 -2.67 15.34
CA MET A 298 5.22 -1.40 15.71
C MET A 298 4.28 -0.20 15.57
N PHE A 299 3.13 -0.37 14.90
CA PHE A 299 2.12 0.67 14.77
C PHE A 299 0.89 0.32 15.63
N PRO A 300 0.73 0.91 16.83
CA PRO A 300 -0.29 0.47 17.78
C PRO A 300 -1.67 1.09 17.50
N ILE A 301 -2.03 1.23 16.23
CA ILE A 301 -3.35 1.70 15.77
C ILE A 301 -3.95 0.62 14.89
N ASN A 302 -5.11 0.13 15.30
CA ASN A 302 -5.80 -0.91 14.54
C ASN A 302 -6.35 -0.35 13.24
N ASP A 303 -6.27 -1.19 12.22
CA ASP A 303 -6.72 -0.94 10.86
C ASP A 303 -7.83 -1.97 10.55
N GLY A 304 -8.99 -1.47 10.15
CA GLY A 304 -10.16 -2.27 9.87
C GLY A 304 -10.01 -3.19 8.67
N ASP A 305 -9.18 -2.82 7.69
CA ASP A 305 -8.87 -3.63 6.52
C ASP A 305 -8.00 -4.82 6.90
N ILE A 306 -6.89 -4.52 7.60
CA ILE A 306 -5.99 -5.53 8.18
C ILE A 306 -6.78 -6.45 9.12
N THR A 307 -7.66 -5.91 9.95
CA THR A 307 -8.44 -6.70 10.91
C THR A 307 -9.44 -7.62 10.19
N ALA A 308 -10.10 -7.16 9.14
CA ALA A 308 -11.04 -7.95 8.36
C ALA A 308 -10.35 -9.10 7.60
N ILE A 309 -9.24 -8.83 6.92
CA ILE A 309 -8.45 -9.88 6.26
C ILE A 309 -7.83 -10.81 7.30
N GLY A 310 -7.33 -10.27 8.41
CA GLY A 310 -6.83 -11.04 9.56
C GLY A 310 -7.83 -12.06 10.07
N TYR A 311 -9.08 -11.63 10.28
CA TYR A 311 -10.14 -12.53 10.69
C TYR A 311 -10.39 -13.63 9.65
N THR A 312 -10.46 -13.25 8.37
CA THR A 312 -10.70 -14.17 7.25
C THR A 312 -9.60 -15.23 7.15
N VAL A 313 -8.34 -14.81 7.17
CA VAL A 313 -7.14 -15.67 7.04
C VAL A 313 -6.97 -16.58 8.26
N LEU A 314 -7.15 -16.07 9.47
CA LEU A 314 -7.05 -16.90 10.69
C LEU A 314 -8.19 -17.91 10.78
N THR A 315 -9.40 -17.54 10.38
CA THR A 315 -10.53 -18.48 10.30
C THR A 315 -10.25 -19.57 9.26
N TRP A 316 -9.75 -19.20 8.08
CA TRP A 316 -9.30 -20.16 7.07
C TRP A 316 -8.21 -21.09 7.60
N GLY A 317 -7.27 -20.57 8.40
CA GLY A 317 -6.21 -21.35 9.06
C GLY A 317 -6.68 -22.29 10.17
N GLY A 318 -7.97 -22.25 10.53
CA GLY A 318 -8.59 -23.11 11.56
C GLY A 318 -8.43 -22.59 13.00
N TYR A 319 -8.11 -21.32 13.18
CA TYR A 319 -7.97 -20.72 14.52
C TYR A 319 -9.32 -20.27 15.07
N ASP A 320 -9.52 -20.50 16.37
CA ASP A 320 -10.69 -19.98 17.09
C ASP A 320 -10.39 -18.56 17.59
N ILE A 321 -11.10 -17.59 17.03
CA ILE A 321 -10.93 -16.15 17.29
C ILE A 321 -12.27 -15.45 17.48
N SER A 322 -12.33 -14.51 18.41
CA SER A 322 -13.49 -13.64 18.59
C SER A 322 -13.64 -12.66 17.43
N ASP A 323 -14.87 -12.35 17.05
CA ASP A 323 -15.22 -11.29 16.09
C ASP A 323 -15.39 -9.91 16.74
N ASP A 324 -15.21 -9.78 18.07
CA ASP A 324 -15.31 -8.50 18.77
C ASP A 324 -14.47 -7.38 18.12
N PRO A 325 -13.23 -7.63 17.62
CA PRO A 325 -12.49 -6.63 16.87
C PRO A 325 -13.18 -6.10 15.62
N LEU A 326 -13.89 -6.95 14.89
CA LEU A 326 -14.65 -6.53 13.70
C LEU A 326 -15.80 -5.62 14.10
N LEU A 327 -16.49 -5.96 15.18
CA LEU A 327 -17.63 -5.20 15.69
C LEU A 327 -17.21 -3.85 16.29
N ALA A 328 -16.01 -3.76 16.85
CA ALA A 328 -15.45 -2.52 17.39
C ALA A 328 -15.15 -1.45 16.34
N LEU A 329 -15.16 -1.80 15.05
CA LEU A 329 -14.93 -0.87 13.94
C LEU A 329 -16.19 -0.09 13.52
N TRP A 330 -17.29 -0.29 14.24
CA TRP A 330 -18.58 0.31 13.99
C TRP A 330 -18.96 1.31 15.10
N GLY A 331 -19.45 2.47 14.71
CA GLY A 331 -20.25 3.34 15.57
C GLY A 331 -21.73 2.95 15.54
N ASP A 332 -22.49 3.44 16.53
CA ASP A 332 -23.91 3.09 16.71
C ASP A 332 -24.75 3.40 15.44
N ASP A 333 -24.49 4.55 14.82
CA ASP A 333 -25.22 5.06 13.64
C ASP A 333 -24.49 4.81 12.31
N ASP A 334 -23.38 4.06 12.30
CA ASP A 334 -22.61 3.84 11.08
C ASP A 334 -23.32 2.83 10.15
N ASP A 335 -23.36 3.16 8.86
CA ASP A 335 -23.83 2.27 7.77
C ASP A 335 -22.71 1.35 7.23
N CYS A 336 -21.45 1.62 7.57
CA CYS A 336 -20.29 0.85 7.13
C CYS A 336 -19.20 0.81 8.21
N SER A 337 -18.27 -0.14 8.09
CA SER A 337 -17.11 -0.24 8.97
C SER A 337 -16.05 0.80 8.62
N LYS A 338 -15.27 1.20 9.63
CA LYS A 338 -14.14 2.14 9.48
C LYS A 338 -12.83 1.41 9.21
N THR A 339 -11.97 2.00 8.39
CA THR A 339 -10.56 1.59 8.26
C THR A 339 -9.79 2.06 9.49
N TYR A 340 -9.83 3.35 9.78
CA TYR A 340 -9.23 3.91 10.99
C TYR A 340 -10.30 4.59 11.85
N PRO A 341 -10.18 4.53 13.18
CA PRO A 341 -10.96 5.39 14.05
C PRO A 341 -10.75 6.86 13.63
N ASN A 342 -11.85 7.59 13.43
CA ASN A 342 -11.82 9.01 13.08
C ASN A 342 -11.17 9.30 11.71
N GLU A 343 -11.47 8.48 10.71
CA GLU A 343 -11.18 8.81 9.31
C GLU A 343 -12.26 9.74 8.69
N LEU A 344 -11.90 10.48 7.65
CA LEU A 344 -12.83 11.39 6.96
C LEU A 344 -13.73 10.69 5.94
N GLY A 345 -13.28 9.57 5.38
CA GLY A 345 -14.02 8.83 4.35
C GLY A 345 -13.78 7.35 4.49
N ALA A 346 -14.85 6.57 4.37
CA ALA A 346 -14.79 5.11 4.41
C ALA A 346 -14.11 4.53 3.15
N SER A 347 -13.48 3.37 3.29
CA SER A 347 -12.92 2.61 2.18
C SER A 347 -13.93 1.59 1.66
N VAL A 348 -14.01 1.45 0.34
CA VAL A 348 -14.82 0.44 -0.33
C VAL A 348 -14.17 -0.93 -0.17
N SER A 349 -12.86 -1.03 -0.38
CA SER A 349 -12.13 -2.30 -0.23
C SER A 349 -12.18 -2.82 1.21
N THR A 350 -12.02 -1.96 2.22
CA THR A 350 -12.20 -2.33 3.63
C THR A 350 -13.57 -2.93 3.92
N ASN A 351 -14.62 -2.36 3.36
CA ASN A 351 -15.97 -2.87 3.58
C ASN A 351 -16.27 -4.14 2.76
N ILE A 352 -15.63 -4.34 1.62
CA ILE A 352 -15.64 -5.62 0.88
C ILE A 352 -14.93 -6.72 1.69
N HIS A 353 -13.77 -6.41 2.28
CA HIS A 353 -13.06 -7.34 3.15
C HIS A 353 -13.83 -7.61 4.43
N MET A 354 -14.47 -6.61 5.02
CA MET A 354 -15.37 -6.78 6.17
C MET A 354 -16.56 -7.70 5.82
N LEU A 355 -17.16 -7.54 4.64
CA LEU A 355 -18.22 -8.44 4.18
C LEU A 355 -17.72 -9.88 4.06
N THR A 356 -16.49 -10.06 3.57
CA THR A 356 -15.83 -11.38 3.51
C THR A 356 -15.57 -11.94 4.91
N ALA A 357 -15.09 -11.13 5.86
CA ALA A 357 -14.85 -11.56 7.24
C ALA A 357 -16.14 -12.02 7.93
N LEU A 358 -17.20 -11.22 7.84
CA LEU A 358 -18.49 -11.50 8.47
C LEU A 358 -19.18 -12.74 7.89
N ARG A 359 -18.93 -13.07 6.61
CA ARG A 359 -19.46 -14.30 6.01
C ARG A 359 -18.74 -15.56 6.50
N SER A 360 -17.46 -15.43 6.81
CA SER A 360 -16.60 -16.55 7.17
C SER A 360 -16.71 -16.92 8.64
N GLN A 361 -17.40 -16.09 9.44
CA GLN A 361 -17.58 -16.29 10.86
C GLN A 361 -18.30 -17.61 11.20
N PRO A 362 -17.77 -18.39 12.17
CA PRO A 362 -18.49 -19.52 12.73
C PRO A 362 -19.67 -19.06 13.60
N GLY A 363 -20.77 -19.81 13.56
CA GLY A 363 -21.92 -19.59 14.45
C GLY A 363 -23.05 -18.77 13.82
N MET A 364 -23.69 -17.88 14.60
CA MET A 364 -24.83 -17.10 14.12
C MET A 364 -24.36 -15.96 13.20
N PRO A 365 -24.84 -15.89 11.95
CA PRO A 365 -24.46 -14.84 11.03
C PRO A 365 -24.81 -13.47 11.58
N ARG A 366 -23.88 -12.52 11.44
CA ARG A 366 -24.05 -11.11 11.82
C ARG A 366 -24.90 -10.35 10.78
N LEU A 367 -26.10 -10.84 10.50
CA LEU A 367 -26.98 -10.39 9.40
C LEU A 367 -27.19 -8.87 9.40
N GLN A 368 -27.35 -8.25 10.58
CA GLN A 368 -27.53 -6.80 10.67
C GLN A 368 -26.35 -6.00 10.08
N TYR A 369 -25.12 -6.48 10.26
CA TYR A 369 -23.91 -5.82 9.75
C TYR A 369 -23.73 -6.14 8.27
N ILE A 370 -23.99 -7.39 7.87
CA ILE A 370 -24.00 -7.80 6.45
C ILE A 370 -24.99 -6.94 5.64
N ASP A 371 -26.20 -6.71 6.15
CA ASP A 371 -27.22 -5.90 5.50
C ASP A 371 -26.85 -4.41 5.44
N LYS A 372 -26.20 -3.88 6.48
CA LYS A 372 -25.64 -2.51 6.48
C LYS A 372 -24.59 -2.36 5.39
N ILE A 373 -23.57 -3.23 5.38
CA ILE A 373 -22.49 -3.18 4.36
C ILE A 373 -23.06 -3.35 2.96
N ASN A 374 -23.95 -4.31 2.73
CA ASN A 374 -24.52 -4.54 1.41
C ASN A 374 -25.27 -3.32 0.87
N ARG A 375 -26.10 -2.67 1.71
CA ARG A 375 -26.78 -1.42 1.32
C ARG A 375 -25.79 -0.29 1.06
N TRP A 376 -24.78 -0.17 1.92
CA TRP A 376 -23.77 0.87 1.75
C TRP A 376 -22.94 0.64 0.48
N LEU A 377 -22.42 -0.56 0.22
CA LEU A 377 -21.69 -0.89 -1.00
C LEU A 377 -22.56 -0.70 -2.26
N ALA A 378 -23.84 -1.07 -2.23
CA ALA A 378 -24.75 -0.79 -3.34
C ALA A 378 -24.85 0.72 -3.65
N SER A 379 -24.78 1.58 -2.63
CA SER A 379 -24.75 3.04 -2.82
C SER A 379 -23.41 3.60 -3.31
N GLN A 380 -22.33 2.81 -3.25
CA GLN A 380 -21.01 3.21 -3.73
C GLN A 380 -20.77 2.89 -5.21
N VAL A 381 -21.67 2.15 -5.85
CA VAL A 381 -21.57 1.75 -7.26
C VAL A 381 -21.36 2.98 -8.16
N LYS A 382 -20.32 2.93 -8.99
CA LYS A 382 -19.98 3.93 -10.00
C LYS A 382 -20.31 3.44 -11.39
N GLN A 383 -20.67 4.37 -12.27
CA GLN A 383 -21.03 4.02 -13.65
C GLN A 383 -19.84 3.48 -14.46
N GLU A 384 -18.65 4.06 -14.28
CA GLU A 384 -17.47 3.74 -15.09
C GLU A 384 -16.62 2.62 -14.49
N THR A 385 -16.31 2.72 -13.20
CA THR A 385 -15.35 1.87 -12.50
C THR A 385 -15.99 0.74 -11.70
N LEU A 386 -17.31 0.75 -11.57
CA LEU A 386 -18.12 -0.04 -10.64
C LEU A 386 -17.76 0.22 -9.16
N PHE A 387 -16.52 -0.01 -8.76
CA PHE A 387 -15.99 0.32 -7.43
C PHE A 387 -14.58 0.92 -7.51
N ASP A 388 -14.42 2.11 -6.93
CA ASP A 388 -13.12 2.73 -6.67
C ASP A 388 -12.77 2.63 -5.19
N ASP A 389 -11.49 2.62 -4.87
CA ASP A 389 -11.02 2.62 -3.49
C ASP A 389 -9.85 3.58 -3.25
N LYS A 390 -9.75 4.06 -2.01
CA LYS A 390 -8.70 5.01 -1.61
C LYS A 390 -7.35 4.35 -1.32
N TRP A 391 -7.24 3.02 -1.30
CA TRP A 391 -6.01 2.28 -1.04
C TRP A 391 -5.37 1.68 -2.29
N HIS A 392 -6.12 1.55 -3.39
CA HIS A 392 -5.64 0.97 -4.64
C HIS A 392 -6.23 1.68 -5.87
N LEU A 393 -5.39 2.04 -6.83
CA LEU A 393 -5.81 2.81 -8.02
C LEU A 393 -6.66 2.00 -9.00
N SER A 394 -6.41 0.69 -9.12
CA SER A 394 -7.16 -0.13 -10.08
C SER A 394 -8.52 -0.54 -9.55
N PRO A 395 -9.62 -0.33 -10.30
CA PRO A 395 -10.92 -0.92 -9.99
C PRO A 395 -10.90 -2.45 -10.09
N PHE A 396 -9.98 -3.06 -10.87
CA PHE A 396 -9.91 -4.52 -10.96
C PHE A 396 -9.48 -5.17 -9.64
N TYR A 397 -8.69 -4.50 -8.81
CA TYR A 397 -8.44 -4.95 -7.44
C TYR A 397 -9.75 -5.02 -6.66
N THR A 398 -10.45 -3.88 -6.55
CA THR A 398 -11.66 -3.75 -5.74
C THR A 398 -12.80 -4.64 -6.25
N VAL A 399 -13.08 -4.64 -7.55
CA VAL A 399 -14.15 -5.43 -8.18
C VAL A 399 -13.88 -6.93 -8.09
N SER A 400 -12.63 -7.37 -8.22
CA SER A 400 -12.27 -8.79 -8.08
C SER A 400 -12.50 -9.31 -6.67
N HIS A 401 -12.18 -8.51 -5.64
CA HIS A 401 -12.48 -8.86 -4.25
C HIS A 401 -14.00 -8.81 -3.97
N ALA A 402 -14.70 -7.80 -4.52
CA ALA A 402 -16.15 -7.67 -4.39
C ALA A 402 -16.91 -8.84 -5.01
N LEU A 403 -16.47 -9.33 -6.19
CA LEU A 403 -17.12 -10.46 -6.86
C LEU A 403 -17.21 -11.67 -5.93
N SER A 404 -16.12 -12.01 -5.25
CA SER A 404 -16.07 -13.12 -4.31
C SER A 404 -16.91 -12.80 -3.07
N ALA A 405 -16.78 -11.60 -2.50
CA ALA A 405 -17.50 -11.19 -1.29
C ALA A 405 -19.03 -11.24 -1.43
N PHE A 406 -19.58 -10.81 -2.58
CA PHE A 406 -21.03 -10.75 -2.80
C PHE A 406 -21.70 -12.09 -3.07
N GLN A 407 -20.96 -13.17 -3.35
CA GLN A 407 -21.57 -14.44 -3.74
C GLN A 407 -22.60 -14.93 -2.72
N GLY A 408 -23.85 -15.21 -3.14
CA GLY A 408 -24.92 -15.66 -2.24
C GLY A 408 -25.43 -14.63 -1.22
N LEU A 409 -24.74 -13.50 -1.01
CA LEU A 409 -25.18 -12.39 -0.14
C LEU A 409 -25.87 -11.29 -0.95
N ASN A 410 -25.34 -10.97 -2.12
CA ASN A 410 -25.92 -10.02 -3.07
C ASN A 410 -25.70 -10.50 -4.51
N PRO A 411 -26.51 -11.45 -5.00
CA PRO A 411 -26.34 -12.04 -6.34
C PRO A 411 -26.39 -11.02 -7.50
N ALA A 412 -27.13 -9.92 -7.32
CA ALA A 412 -27.22 -8.86 -8.32
C ALA A 412 -25.87 -8.14 -8.48
N LEU A 413 -25.30 -7.64 -7.39
CA LEU A 413 -23.98 -6.99 -7.42
C LEU A 413 -22.85 -7.97 -7.79
N ALA A 414 -22.93 -9.23 -7.34
CA ALA A 414 -22.01 -10.27 -7.78
C ALA A 414 -22.03 -10.42 -9.32
N ASN A 415 -23.22 -10.44 -9.92
CA ASN A 415 -23.35 -10.52 -11.38
C ASN A 415 -22.85 -9.25 -12.08
N GLU A 416 -23.06 -8.06 -11.50
CA GLU A 416 -22.50 -6.81 -12.02
C GLU A 416 -20.96 -6.83 -11.98
N CYS A 417 -20.35 -7.29 -10.89
CA CYS A 417 -18.89 -7.44 -10.78
C CYS A 417 -18.35 -8.41 -11.83
N MET A 418 -18.99 -9.57 -12.00
CA MET A 418 -18.59 -10.55 -13.02
C MET A 418 -18.74 -9.97 -14.42
N THR A 419 -19.86 -9.30 -14.71
CA THR A 419 -20.10 -8.66 -16.01
C THR A 419 -19.06 -7.59 -16.29
N PHE A 420 -18.70 -6.78 -15.29
CA PHE A 420 -17.65 -5.77 -15.39
C PHE A 420 -16.31 -6.40 -15.77
N ILE A 421 -15.86 -7.44 -15.05
CA ILE A 421 -14.58 -8.11 -15.35
C ILE A 421 -14.60 -8.68 -16.76
N LEU A 422 -15.65 -9.43 -17.14
CA LEU A 422 -15.74 -10.05 -18.46
C LEU A 422 -15.81 -9.04 -19.60
N ALA A 423 -16.50 -7.91 -19.41
CA ALA A 423 -16.66 -6.88 -20.43
C ALA A 423 -15.37 -6.08 -20.69
N HIS A 424 -14.45 -6.04 -19.74
CA HIS A 424 -13.20 -5.28 -19.84
C HIS A 424 -11.97 -6.16 -20.11
N GLN A 425 -12.13 -7.44 -20.41
CA GLN A 425 -11.02 -8.25 -20.89
C GLN A 425 -10.52 -7.72 -22.22
N GLN A 426 -9.21 -7.47 -22.31
CA GLN A 426 -8.58 -6.94 -23.51
C GLN A 426 -8.37 -8.01 -24.58
N GLN A 427 -7.99 -7.59 -25.79
CA GLN A 427 -7.79 -8.52 -26.92
C GLN A 427 -6.64 -9.51 -26.69
N ASP A 428 -5.66 -9.14 -25.87
CA ASP A 428 -4.57 -10.00 -25.41
C ASP A 428 -5.01 -10.96 -24.29
N GLY A 429 -6.27 -10.90 -23.85
CA GLY A 429 -6.81 -11.70 -22.76
C GLY A 429 -6.51 -11.15 -21.35
N GLY A 430 -5.67 -10.12 -21.22
CA GLY A 430 -5.36 -9.49 -19.93
C GLY A 430 -6.35 -8.41 -19.51
N TRP A 431 -6.04 -7.76 -18.38
CA TRP A 431 -6.80 -6.64 -17.84
C TRP A 431 -5.88 -5.49 -17.45
N SER A 432 -6.38 -4.27 -17.64
CA SER A 432 -5.77 -3.05 -17.14
C SER A 432 -6.73 -1.88 -17.23
N TRP A 433 -6.67 -1.00 -16.24
CA TRP A 433 -7.38 0.27 -16.23
C TRP A 433 -6.55 1.42 -16.84
N PHE A 434 -5.23 1.27 -16.91
CA PHE A 434 -4.29 2.33 -17.25
C PHE A 434 -3.70 2.23 -18.66
N GLY A 435 -4.25 1.35 -19.52
CA GLY A 435 -3.80 1.15 -20.89
C GLY A 435 -3.50 -0.32 -21.17
N PRO A 436 -2.26 -0.70 -21.57
CA PRO A 436 -1.89 -2.10 -21.75
C PRO A 436 -2.13 -2.93 -20.48
N SER A 437 -2.45 -4.21 -20.67
CA SER A 437 -2.64 -5.19 -19.59
C SER A 437 -1.49 -5.14 -18.57
N THR A 438 -1.82 -5.25 -17.27
CA THR A 438 -0.83 -5.26 -16.19
C THR A 438 -0.87 -6.58 -15.44
N LEU A 439 0.26 -6.96 -14.83
CA LEU A 439 0.42 -8.23 -14.13
C LEU A 439 -0.60 -8.39 -13.00
N GLU A 440 -0.69 -7.39 -12.12
CA GLU A 440 -1.49 -7.44 -10.90
C GLU A 440 -3.00 -7.37 -11.20
N GLU A 441 -3.43 -6.50 -12.12
CA GLU A 441 -4.85 -6.43 -12.50
C GLU A 441 -5.30 -7.73 -13.18
N THR A 442 -4.48 -8.27 -14.08
CA THR A 442 -4.76 -9.54 -14.76
C THR A 442 -4.85 -10.69 -13.75
N ALA A 443 -3.95 -10.76 -12.78
CA ALA A 443 -3.98 -11.78 -11.75
C ALA A 443 -5.24 -11.70 -10.87
N HIS A 444 -5.61 -10.51 -10.40
CA HIS A 444 -6.82 -10.35 -9.60
C HIS A 444 -8.08 -10.82 -10.35
N CYS A 445 -8.18 -10.50 -11.65
CA CYS A 445 -9.28 -10.96 -12.49
C CYS A 445 -9.27 -12.48 -12.67
N ILE A 446 -8.10 -13.10 -12.93
CA ILE A 446 -7.98 -14.56 -13.04
C ILE A 446 -8.42 -15.24 -11.75
N LEU A 447 -7.94 -14.78 -10.59
CA LEU A 447 -8.32 -15.36 -9.29
C LEU A 447 -9.82 -15.24 -9.04
N ALA A 448 -10.42 -14.07 -9.28
CA ALA A 448 -11.85 -13.87 -9.06
C ALA A 448 -12.71 -14.72 -10.02
N LEU A 449 -12.33 -14.82 -11.30
CA LEU A 449 -13.01 -15.66 -12.29
C LEU A 449 -12.86 -17.15 -11.95
N HIS A 450 -11.70 -17.56 -11.43
CA HIS A 450 -11.49 -18.91 -10.94
C HIS A 450 -12.42 -19.24 -9.77
N GLU A 451 -12.51 -18.38 -8.75
CA GLU A 451 -13.40 -18.57 -7.60
C GLU A 451 -14.84 -18.82 -8.06
N VAL A 452 -15.38 -17.99 -8.97
CA VAL A 452 -16.76 -18.15 -9.47
C VAL A 452 -16.93 -19.30 -10.46
N HIS A 453 -15.88 -19.72 -11.17
CA HIS A 453 -15.88 -20.93 -11.98
C HIS A 453 -16.00 -22.18 -11.10
N LYS A 454 -15.26 -22.26 -9.99
CA LYS A 454 -15.34 -23.38 -9.03
C LYS A 454 -16.73 -23.48 -8.39
N LEU A 455 -17.44 -22.36 -8.27
CA LEU A 455 -18.85 -22.31 -7.83
C LEU A 455 -19.87 -22.64 -8.94
N GLY A 456 -19.41 -22.87 -10.19
CA GLY A 456 -20.28 -23.16 -11.34
C GLY A 456 -21.03 -21.94 -11.90
N LEU A 457 -20.63 -20.72 -11.54
CA LEU A 457 -21.28 -19.48 -11.96
C LEU A 457 -20.68 -18.94 -13.28
N LEU A 458 -19.36 -19.08 -13.47
CA LEU A 458 -18.72 -18.87 -14.76
C LEU A 458 -18.78 -20.16 -15.56
N LYS A 459 -19.41 -20.13 -16.75
CA LYS A 459 -19.57 -21.33 -17.60
C LYS A 459 -18.41 -21.57 -18.54
N ASP A 460 -17.76 -20.50 -19.01
CA ASP A 460 -16.70 -20.58 -20.00
C ASP A 460 -15.35 -20.28 -19.34
N PRO A 461 -14.50 -21.31 -19.10
CA PRO A 461 -13.16 -21.11 -18.56
C PRO A 461 -12.20 -20.44 -19.56
N ALA A 462 -12.60 -20.22 -20.83
CA ALA A 462 -11.76 -19.55 -21.82
C ALA A 462 -11.35 -18.14 -21.38
N TYR A 463 -12.19 -17.43 -20.62
CA TYR A 463 -11.84 -16.13 -20.04
C TYR A 463 -10.63 -16.19 -19.11
N ILE A 464 -10.38 -17.34 -18.46
CA ILE A 464 -9.21 -17.55 -17.62
C ILE A 464 -8.01 -17.95 -18.46
N THR A 465 -8.19 -18.90 -19.38
CA THR A 465 -7.06 -19.48 -20.14
C THR A 465 -6.51 -18.57 -21.23
N CYS A 466 -7.31 -17.67 -21.80
CA CYS A 466 -6.83 -16.72 -22.80
C CYS A 466 -5.86 -15.67 -22.22
N ALA A 467 -5.96 -15.39 -20.92
CA ALA A 467 -5.08 -14.46 -20.22
C ALA A 467 -3.68 -15.04 -19.95
N ALA A 468 -3.49 -16.35 -20.12
CA ALA A 468 -2.31 -17.04 -19.59
C ALA A 468 -1.00 -16.66 -20.29
N GLU A 469 -1.04 -16.44 -21.61
CA GLU A 469 0.13 -15.99 -22.37
C GLU A 469 0.55 -14.58 -21.95
N THR A 470 -0.42 -13.66 -21.94
CA THR A 470 -0.23 -12.28 -21.49
C THR A 470 0.28 -12.22 -20.06
N PHE A 471 -0.31 -13.00 -19.15
CA PHE A 471 0.14 -13.10 -17.78
C PHE A 471 1.61 -13.58 -17.66
N ARG A 472 2.00 -14.58 -18.46
CA ARG A 472 3.39 -15.05 -18.51
C ARG A 472 4.36 -13.97 -18.97
N GLU A 473 4.01 -13.23 -20.02
CA GLU A 473 4.83 -12.14 -20.52
C GLU A 473 4.96 -11.02 -19.48
N LEU A 474 3.84 -10.66 -18.83
CA LEU A 474 3.79 -9.62 -17.80
C LEU A 474 4.60 -9.98 -16.55
N ALA A 475 4.68 -11.26 -16.18
CA ALA A 475 5.45 -11.72 -15.01
C ALA A 475 6.96 -11.48 -15.16
N SER A 476 7.43 -11.17 -16.38
CA SER A 476 8.83 -10.84 -16.67
C SER A 476 9.09 -9.33 -16.83
N GLN A 477 8.06 -8.48 -16.64
CA GLN A 477 8.13 -7.04 -16.85
C GLN A 477 8.11 -6.26 -15.52
N PRO A 478 8.59 -5.01 -15.49
CA PRO A 478 8.46 -4.16 -14.31
C PRO A 478 6.99 -3.92 -13.95
N VAL A 479 6.63 -4.17 -12.69
CA VAL A 479 5.26 -4.09 -12.20
C VAL A 479 4.91 -2.63 -11.85
N PRO A 480 3.79 -2.09 -12.35
CA PRO A 480 3.32 -0.75 -11.99
C PRO A 480 2.96 -0.62 -10.51
N ARG A 481 3.18 0.58 -9.95
CA ARG A 481 2.79 0.91 -8.58
C ARG A 481 1.33 1.35 -8.55
N MET A 482 0.44 0.47 -8.08
CA MET A 482 -0.99 0.76 -8.00
C MET A 482 -1.52 0.96 -6.58
N TRP A 483 -0.72 0.65 -5.56
CA TRP A 483 -1.09 0.84 -4.17
C TRP A 483 -0.88 2.28 -3.73
N ILE A 484 -1.81 2.81 -2.94
CA ILE A 484 -1.82 4.22 -2.54
C ILE A 484 -1.30 4.36 -1.10
N GLY A 485 -0.06 4.81 -0.96
CA GLY A 485 0.56 5.22 0.29
C GLY A 485 0.65 6.75 0.39
N LYS A 486 1.77 7.28 0.89
CA LYS A 486 2.11 8.72 0.71
C LYS A 486 2.45 9.07 -0.74
N ALA A 487 2.97 8.08 -1.46
CA ALA A 487 3.11 8.01 -2.90
C ALA A 487 2.58 6.65 -3.36
N LEU A 488 2.57 6.41 -4.67
CA LEU A 488 2.31 5.08 -5.18
C LEU A 488 3.44 4.14 -4.80
N TYR A 489 3.09 2.91 -4.43
CA TYR A 489 4.03 1.85 -4.06
C TYR A 489 3.60 0.50 -4.65
N HIS A 490 4.52 -0.45 -4.55
CA HIS A 490 4.38 -1.82 -5.01
C HIS A 490 4.86 -2.78 -3.90
N PRO A 491 3.96 -3.62 -3.35
CA PRO A 491 4.33 -4.60 -2.33
C PRO A 491 4.87 -5.88 -2.97
N THR A 492 6.20 -5.95 -3.15
CA THR A 492 6.86 -7.02 -3.92
C THR A 492 6.46 -8.44 -3.49
N LYS A 493 6.47 -8.75 -2.19
CA LYS A 493 6.12 -10.09 -1.70
C LYS A 493 4.65 -10.47 -1.91
N ILE A 494 3.75 -9.49 -1.89
CA ILE A 494 2.33 -9.71 -2.20
C ILE A 494 2.17 -10.02 -3.69
N VAL A 495 2.89 -9.29 -4.55
CA VAL A 495 2.85 -9.56 -5.99
C VAL A 495 3.53 -10.89 -6.34
N ASP A 496 4.62 -11.26 -5.67
CA ASP A 496 5.22 -12.59 -5.81
C ASP A 496 4.21 -13.70 -5.45
N ALA A 497 3.47 -13.55 -4.36
CA ALA A 497 2.41 -14.48 -3.98
C ALA A 497 1.27 -14.50 -5.01
N LEU A 498 0.92 -13.34 -5.58
CA LEU A 498 -0.07 -13.22 -6.65
C LEU A 498 0.38 -13.96 -7.91
N VAL A 499 1.68 -13.91 -8.23
CA VAL A 499 2.26 -14.66 -9.34
C VAL A 499 2.21 -16.17 -9.11
N ASP A 500 2.63 -16.64 -7.94
CA ASP A 500 2.60 -18.08 -7.59
C ASP A 500 1.16 -18.61 -7.58
N ALA A 501 0.25 -17.88 -6.91
CA ALA A 501 -1.15 -18.23 -6.79
C ALA A 501 -1.86 -18.29 -8.15
N THR A 502 -1.61 -17.32 -9.03
CA THR A 502 -2.21 -17.29 -10.36
C THR A 502 -1.64 -18.39 -11.25
N SER A 503 -0.34 -18.67 -11.15
CA SER A 503 0.30 -19.78 -11.87
C SER A 503 -0.26 -21.14 -11.44
N HIS A 504 -0.53 -21.31 -10.15
CA HIS A 504 -1.22 -22.49 -9.61
C HIS A 504 -2.63 -22.62 -10.21
N VAL A 505 -3.41 -21.54 -10.21
CA VAL A 505 -4.75 -21.52 -10.81
C VAL A 505 -4.70 -21.89 -12.29
N LEU A 506 -3.81 -21.28 -13.07
CA LEU A 506 -3.68 -21.58 -14.51
C LEU A 506 -3.28 -23.04 -14.78
N ALA A 507 -2.49 -23.65 -13.90
CA ALA A 507 -2.15 -25.07 -13.98
C ALA A 507 -3.37 -25.99 -13.80
N GLU A 508 -4.37 -25.61 -13.00
CA GLU A 508 -5.65 -26.36 -12.91
C GLU A 508 -6.40 -26.40 -14.25
N TYR A 509 -6.19 -25.40 -15.10
CA TYR A 509 -6.77 -25.32 -16.45
C TYR A 509 -5.83 -25.90 -17.53
N GLY A 510 -4.78 -26.62 -17.14
CA GLY A 510 -3.83 -27.26 -18.06
C GLY A 510 -2.80 -26.29 -18.67
N VAL A 511 -2.67 -25.08 -18.14
CA VAL A 511 -1.66 -24.11 -18.58
C VAL A 511 -0.51 -24.07 -17.58
N HIS A 512 0.60 -24.71 -17.93
CA HIS A 512 1.80 -24.71 -17.10
C HIS A 512 2.74 -23.57 -17.51
N LEU A 513 2.91 -22.61 -16.62
CA LEU A 513 3.82 -21.49 -16.83
C LEU A 513 5.21 -21.80 -16.28
N THR A 514 6.24 -21.53 -17.09
CA THR A 514 7.62 -21.43 -16.60
C THR A 514 7.95 -19.94 -16.57
N ILE A 515 7.92 -19.34 -15.39
CA ILE A 515 8.22 -17.91 -15.21
C ILE A 515 9.72 -17.79 -14.96
N THR A 516 10.42 -17.15 -15.89
CA THR A 516 11.82 -16.75 -15.69
C THR A 516 11.84 -15.32 -15.19
N HIS A 517 12.14 -15.11 -13.91
CA HIS A 517 12.33 -13.76 -13.38
C HIS A 517 13.59 -13.15 -13.98
N ALA A 518 13.51 -11.90 -14.44
CA ALA A 518 14.69 -11.09 -14.70
C ALA A 518 15.29 -10.72 -13.34
N SER A 519 16.48 -11.26 -13.06
CA SER A 519 17.26 -11.02 -11.85
C SER A 519 17.68 -9.57 -11.67
#